data_AF-E4Z5V0-F1
#
_entry.id   AF-E4Z5V0-F1
#
_cell.length_a   1.000
_cell.length_b   1.000
_cell.length_c   1.000
_cell.angle_alpha   90.00
_cell.angle_beta   90.00
_cell.angle_gamma   90.00
#
_symmetry.space_group_name_H-M   'P 1'
#
loop_
_entity.id
_entity.type
_entity.pdbx_description
1 polymer ?
#
loop_
_entity_poly.entity_id
_entity_poly.type
_entity_poly.pdbx_seq_one_letter_code
_entity_poly.pdbx_strand_id
1 'polypeptide(L)'
;MQFFNYVMRKVWLQQTRIGLSLYDVSGRGFLREMDLENYILELIPTLPQLQGLEKTFYSFYVCTAVRKFFFFLDPLKTNSPNHCGENDLSLGKVKNC
;
A
#
# COMPACT_ATOMS: atom_id res chain seq x y z
N MET A 1 16.18 -13.79 -20.12
CA MET A 1 15.91 -12.74 -19.10
C MET A 1 15.01 -13.16 -17.93
N GLN A 2 14.63 -14.44 -17.75
CA GLN A 2 13.73 -14.84 -16.64
C GLN A 2 14.37 -14.70 -15.25
N PHE A 3 15.64 -15.06 -15.10
CA PHE A 3 16.34 -14.94 -13.82
C PHE A 3 16.48 -13.48 -13.36
N PHE A 4 16.86 -12.58 -14.27
CA PHE A 4 16.96 -11.14 -13.96
C PHE A 4 15.62 -10.57 -13.52
N ASN A 5 14.53 -10.85 -14.24
CA ASN A 5 13.18 -10.40 -13.85
C ASN A 5 12.75 -10.94 -12.49
N TYR A 6 13.07 -12.21 -12.20
CA TYR A 6 12.82 -12.81 -10.89
C TYR A 6 13.59 -12.09 -9.77
N VAL A 7 14.88 -11.84 -9.96
CA VAL A 7 15.72 -11.13 -8.99
C VAL A 7 15.21 -9.72 -8.77
N MET A 8 14.93 -8.97 -9.85
CA MET A 8 14.39 -7.61 -9.77
C MET A 8 13.06 -7.58 -9.03
N ARG A 9 12.13 -8.50 -9.34
CA ARG A 9 10.85 -8.62 -8.61
C ARG A 9 11.06 -8.90 -7.14
N LYS A 10 11.97 -9.83 -6.80
CA LYS A 10 12.25 -10.19 -5.40
C LYS A 10 12.82 -9.01 -4.62
N VAL A 11 13.76 -8.27 -5.21
CA VAL A 11 14.34 -7.06 -4.59
C VAL A 11 13.27 -5.99 -4.42
N TRP A 12 12.43 -5.75 -5.45
CA TRP A 12 11.35 -4.77 -5.38
C TRP A 12 10.37 -5.10 -4.26
N LEU A 13 9.93 -6.37 -4.13
CA LEU A 13 9.04 -6.78 -3.05
C LEU A 13 9.66 -6.61 -1.66
N GLN A 14 10.95 -6.89 -1.51
CA GLN A 14 11.66 -6.69 -0.26
C GLN A 14 11.77 -5.20 0.10
N GLN A 15 12.12 -4.36 -0.86
CA GLN A 15 12.18 -2.91 -0.66
C GLN A 15 10.81 -2.35 -0.28
N THR A 16 9.75 -2.73 -1.00
CA THR A 16 8.38 -2.32 -0.68
C THR A 16 7.96 -2.78 0.72
N ARG A 17 8.31 -4.00 1.13
CA ARG A 17 8.01 -4.50 2.49
C ARG A 17 8.75 -3.70 3.56
N ILE A 18 10.04 -3.39 3.35
CA ILE A 18 10.82 -2.57 4.27
C ILE A 18 10.19 -1.18 4.35
N GLY A 19 9.94 -0.56 3.19
CA GLY A 19 9.29 0.75 3.06
C GLY A 19 7.99 0.82 3.86
N LEU A 20 7.07 -0.11 3.64
CA LEU A 20 5.81 -0.19 4.38
C LEU A 20 6.01 -0.42 5.89
N SER A 21 7.03 -1.19 6.30
CA SER A 21 7.30 -1.43 7.73
C SER A 21 7.73 -0.17 8.48
N LEU A 22 8.30 0.83 7.79
CA LEU A 22 8.64 2.13 8.40
C LEU A 22 7.40 2.93 8.83
N TYR A 23 6.24 2.65 8.23
CA TYR A 23 4.98 3.36 8.53
C TYR A 23 4.11 2.61 9.54
N ASP A 24 4.52 1.43 10.03
CA ASP A 24 3.85 0.79 11.17
C ASP A 24 4.22 1.49 12.47
N VAL A 25 3.59 2.63 12.72
CA VAL A 25 3.79 3.44 13.92
C VAL A 25 3.47 2.65 15.19
N SER A 26 2.56 1.69 15.10
CA SER A 26 2.10 0.88 16.24
C SER A 26 3.02 -0.29 16.58
N GLY A 27 3.89 -0.70 15.65
CA GLY A 27 4.77 -1.86 15.76
C GLY A 27 4.03 -3.21 15.84
N ARG A 28 2.77 -3.28 15.40
CA ARG A 28 1.91 -4.46 15.56
C ARG A 28 1.93 -5.40 14.36
N GLY A 29 2.66 -5.06 13.30
CA GLY A 29 2.76 -5.86 12.08
C GLY A 29 1.60 -5.63 11.10
N PHE A 30 0.86 -4.54 11.26
CA PHE A 30 -0.17 -4.10 10.32
C PHE A 30 -0.13 -2.58 10.15
N LEU A 31 -0.69 -2.11 9.03
CA LEU A 31 -0.82 -0.68 8.73
C LEU A 31 -2.29 -0.27 8.83
N ARG A 32 -2.57 0.79 9.58
CA ARG A 32 -3.88 1.43 9.53
C ARG A 32 -4.03 2.21 8.24
N GLU A 33 -5.25 2.65 7.95
CA GLU A 33 -5.56 3.50 6.81
C GLU A 33 -4.63 4.72 6.72
N MET A 34 -4.50 5.47 7.83
CA MET A 34 -3.63 6.64 7.92
C MET A 34 -2.15 6.32 7.70
N ASP A 35 -1.69 5.15 8.17
CA ASP A 35 -0.30 4.72 7.99
C ASP A 35 -0.01 4.47 6.50
N LEU A 36 -0.97 3.87 5.79
CA LEU A 36 -0.88 3.62 4.34
C LEU A 36 -1.08 4.90 3.51
N GLU A 37 -1.94 5.83 3.95
CA GLU A 37 -2.12 7.14 3.33
C GLU A 37 -0.80 7.92 3.29
N ASN A 38 -0.09 7.96 4.42
CA ASN A 38 1.21 8.63 4.52
C ASN A 38 2.26 8.01 3.59
N TYR A 39 2.33 6.67 3.55
CA TYR A 39 3.24 5.97 2.63
C TYR A 39 2.95 6.32 1.16
N ILE A 40 1.68 6.27 0.74
CA ILE A 40 1.31 6.53 -0.66
C ILE A 40 1.54 8.00 -1.01
N LEU A 41 1.26 8.92 -0.10
CA LEU A 41 1.50 10.35 -0.32
C LEU A 41 2.98 10.64 -0.62
N GLU A 42 3.89 10.03 0.14
CA GLU A 42 5.33 10.17 -0.07
C GLU A 42 5.83 9.41 -1.32
N LEU A 43 5.11 8.35 -1.73
CA LEU A 43 5.42 7.58 -2.93
C LEU A 43 5.05 8.30 -4.24
N ILE A 44 3.95 9.07 -4.27
CA ILE A 44 3.47 9.79 -5.47
C ILE A 44 4.59 10.53 -6.24
N PRO A 45 5.41 11.40 -5.62
CA PRO A 45 6.43 12.16 -6.34
C PRO A 45 7.54 11.29 -6.96
N THR A 46 7.72 10.05 -6.49
CA THR A 46 8.73 9.13 -7.04
C THR A 46 8.23 8.36 -8.26
N LEU A 47 6.94 8.43 -8.59
CA LEU A 47 6.32 7.71 -9.69
C LEU A 47 6.31 8.57 -10.96
N PRO A 48 7.11 8.22 -12.00
CA PRO A 48 7.19 9.02 -13.24
C PRO A 48 5.83 9.21 -13.91
N GLN A 49 4.95 8.21 -13.80
CA GLN A 49 3.61 8.20 -14.39
C GLN A 49 2.66 9.22 -13.75
N LEU A 50 2.99 9.73 -12.56
CA LEU A 50 2.18 10.69 -11.81
C LEU A 50 2.79 12.09 -11.79
N GLN A 51 3.88 12.35 -12.52
CA GLN A 51 4.54 13.66 -12.53
C GLN A 51 3.63 14.82 -12.94
N GLY A 52 2.60 14.56 -13.76
CA GLY A 52 1.62 15.57 -14.18
C GLY A 52 0.44 15.75 -13.22
N LEU A 53 0.37 15.00 -12.12
CA LEU A 53 -0.75 15.07 -11.18
C LEU A 53 -0.67 16.37 -10.37
N GLU A 54 -1.74 17.17 -10.40
CA GLU A 54 -1.83 18.39 -9.61
C GLU A 54 -1.92 18.07 -8.11
N LYS A 55 -1.25 18.86 -7.26
CA LYS A 55 -1.20 18.63 -5.80
C LYS A 55 -2.59 18.63 -5.15
N THR A 56 -3.53 19.40 -5.68
CA THR A 56 -4.93 19.44 -5.22
C THR A 56 -5.64 18.10 -5.40
N PHE A 57 -5.21 17.28 -6.37
CA PHE A 57 -5.74 15.94 -6.63
C PHE A 57 -5.08 14.85 -5.79
N TYR A 58 -4.02 15.15 -5.02
CA TYR A 58 -3.30 14.13 -4.25
C TYR A 58 -4.22 13.46 -3.23
N SER A 59 -5.04 14.23 -2.51
CA SER A 59 -5.99 13.67 -1.53
C SER A 59 -6.96 12.67 -2.16
N PHE A 60 -7.45 12.95 -3.38
CA PHE A 60 -8.33 12.03 -4.10
C PHE A 60 -7.60 10.76 -4.56
N TYR A 61 -6.37 10.92 -5.07
CA TYR A 61 -5.55 9.79 -5.52
C TYR A 61 -5.17 8.88 -4.35
N VAL A 62 -4.65 9.44 -3.25
CA VAL A 62 -4.26 8.70 -2.04
C VAL A 62 -5.46 7.94 -1.50
N CYS A 63 -6.60 8.61 -1.29
CA CYS A 63 -7.82 8.00 -0.79
C CYS A 63 -8.29 6.83 -1.68
N THR A 64 -8.22 7.00 -3.00
CA THR A 64 -8.60 5.96 -3.97
C THR A 64 -7.63 4.77 -3.94
N ALA A 65 -6.33 5.04 -3.86
CA ALA A 65 -5.30 4.01 -3.84
C ALA A 65 -5.39 3.16 -2.55
N VAL A 66 -5.52 3.81 -1.40
CA VAL A 66 -5.68 3.15 -0.09
C VAL A 66 -6.88 2.20 -0.11
N ARG A 67 -8.05 2.68 -0.55
CA ARG A 67 -9.25 1.83 -0.66
C ARG A 67 -9.05 0.63 -1.58
N LYS A 68 -8.33 0.81 -2.69
CA LYS A 68 -7.98 -0.31 -3.59
C LYS A 68 -7.10 -1.33 -2.87
N PHE A 69 -6.07 -0.90 -2.13
CA PHE A 69 -5.21 -1.80 -1.38
C PHE A 69 -6.00 -2.62 -0.34
N PHE A 70 -6.84 -1.97 0.46
CA PHE A 70 -7.68 -2.69 1.44
C PHE A 70 -8.67 -3.64 0.76
N PHE A 71 -9.29 -3.23 -0.35
CA PHE A 71 -10.20 -4.09 -1.10
C PHE A 71 -9.53 -5.34 -1.65
N PHE A 72 -8.34 -5.21 -2.25
CA PHE A 72 -7.65 -6.35 -2.87
C PHE A 72 -6.85 -7.21 -1.88
N LEU A 73 -6.30 -6.60 -0.83
CA LEU A 73 -5.42 -7.29 0.11
C LEU A 73 -6.13 -7.77 1.38
N ASP A 74 -7.37 -7.33 1.66
CA ASP A 74 -8.19 -7.85 2.75
C ASP A 74 -9.39 -8.69 2.28
N PRO A 75 -9.18 -9.94 1.83
CA PRO A 75 -10.24 -10.81 1.32
C PRO A 75 -11.30 -11.21 2.37
N LEU A 76 -11.06 -10.99 3.67
CA LEU A 76 -12.06 -11.25 4.70
C LEU A 76 -13.16 -10.17 4.73
N LYS A 77 -12.91 -8.98 4.17
CA LYS A 77 -13.87 -7.87 4.09
C LYS A 77 -14.67 -7.84 2.79
N THR A 78 -14.29 -8.61 1.77
CA THR A 78 -15.01 -8.65 0.48
C THR A 78 -16.46 -9.17 0.60
N ASN A 79 -16.83 -9.83 1.71
CA ASN A 79 -18.11 -10.53 1.87
C ASN A 79 -18.98 -10.07 3.06
N SER A 80 -18.70 -8.94 3.72
CA SER A 80 -19.52 -8.48 4.87
C SER A 80 -19.89 -6.99 4.77
N PRO A 81 -21.17 -6.65 4.53
CA PRO A 81 -21.61 -5.27 4.24
C PRO A 81 -21.63 -4.34 5.45
N ASN A 82 -21.37 -4.82 6.67
CA ASN A 82 -21.55 -4.07 7.90
C ASN A 82 -20.35 -4.26 8.85
N HIS A 83 -19.28 -3.49 8.68
CA HIS A 83 -18.40 -3.16 9.82
C HIS A 83 -17.57 -1.91 9.55
N CYS A 84 -17.97 -0.81 10.20
CA CYS A 84 -17.13 0.36 10.40
C CYS A 84 -16.24 0.04 11.61
N GLY A 85 -15.04 -0.48 11.37
CA GLY A 85 -14.07 -0.83 12.40
C GLY A 85 -12.69 -0.86 11.77
N GLU A 86 -11.72 -0.25 12.46
CA GLU A 86 -10.37 0.11 12.01
C GLU A 86 -9.79 -0.81 10.90
N ASN A 87 -9.38 -0.17 9.81
CA ASN A 87 -8.86 -0.85 8.63
C ASN A 87 -7.37 -1.15 8.81
N ASP A 88 -7.06 -2.38 9.26
CA ASP A 88 -5.69 -2.84 9.48
C ASP A 88 -5.21 -3.78 8.35
N LEU A 89 -4.23 -3.33 7.56
CA LEU A 89 -3.60 -4.11 6.50
C LEU A 89 -2.38 -4.85 7.04
N SER A 90 -2.45 -6.17 7.17
CA SER A 90 -1.32 -6.97 7.65
C SER A 90 -0.11 -6.89 6.69
N LEU A 91 1.07 -6.54 7.21
CA LEU A 91 2.33 -6.49 6.44
C LEU A 91 2.74 -7.86 5.85
N GLY A 92 2.21 -8.95 6.40
CA GLY A 92 2.38 -10.30 5.87
C GLY A 92 1.67 -10.56 4.53
N LYS A 93 0.63 -9.79 4.19
CA LYS A 93 -0.19 -9.94 2.98
C LYS A 93 0.42 -9.31 1.73
N VAL A 94 1.36 -8.38 1.91
CA VAL A 94 2.12 -7.72 0.82
C VAL A 94 3.04 -8.68 0.07
N LYS A 95 3.26 -9.89 0.61
CA LYS A 95 4.12 -10.93 0.02
C LYS A 95 3.59 -11.53 -1.31
N ASN A 96 2.33 -11.25 -1.67
CA ASN A 96 1.66 -11.87 -2.82
C ASN A 96 1.42 -10.93 -4.03
N CYS A 97 1.97 -9.72 -4.03
CA CYS A 97 1.96 -8.83 -5.19
C CYS A 97 3.14 -9.09 -6.15
#